data_AF-A0A9D9NKZ6-F1
#
_entry.id   AF-A0A9D9NKZ6-F1
#
_cell.length_a   1.000
_cell.length_b   1.000
_cell.length_c   1.000
_cell.angle_alpha   90.00
_cell.angle_beta   90.00
_cell.angle_gamma   90.00
#
_symmetry.space_group_name_H-M   'P 1'
#
loop_
_entity.id
_entity.type
_entity.pdbx_description
1 polymer ?
#
loop_
_entity_poly.entity_id
_entity_poly.type
_entity_poly.pdbx_seq_one_letter_code
_entity_poly.pdbx_strand_id
1 'polypeptide(L)'
;MKKADIVFVCAVVAVFLPFVLSEPVYEAYKSFNAAHGMIVSFIKFAVLSTAGEMLGARITTGRYYYKGFGLISKMLVWGILGMGINMAMIIFSSGTPAFLEYMGLTGATEFLAGPMCWQKVLVAFCVSVAMNSIFAPVFMTLHKICDIHIA
;
A
#
# COMPACT_ATOMS: atom_id res chain seq x y z
N MET A 1 -26.75 0.62 11.97
CA MET A 1 -25.56 -0.20 11.67
C MET A 1 -25.84 -1.64 12.07
N LYS A 2 -25.49 -2.63 11.25
CA LYS A 2 -25.63 -4.04 11.64
C LYS A 2 -24.53 -4.38 12.66
N LYS A 3 -24.74 -5.41 13.49
CA LYS A 3 -23.74 -5.86 14.49
C LYS A 3 -22.34 -6.08 13.86
N ALA A 4 -22.30 -6.63 12.65
CA ALA A 4 -21.06 -6.84 11.90
C ALA A 4 -20.31 -5.54 11.56
N ASP A 5 -21.03 -4.44 11.30
CA ASP A 5 -20.42 -3.13 11.01
C ASP A 5 -19.74 -2.56 12.27
N ILE A 6 -20.37 -2.74 13.44
CA ILE A 6 -19.79 -2.32 14.72
C ILE A 6 -18.54 -3.15 15.02
N VAL A 7 -18.59 -4.47 14.81
CA VAL A 7 -17.43 -5.37 15.01
C VAL A 7 -16.27 -4.96 14.10
N PHE A 8 -16.54 -4.65 12.83
CA PHE A 8 -15.51 -4.21 11.89
C PHE A 8 -14.85 -2.90 12.36
N VAL A 9 -15.65 -1.89 12.73
CA VAL A 9 -15.13 -0.62 13.26
C VAL A 9 -14.32 -0.83 14.53
N CYS A 10 -14.82 -1.62 15.48
CA CYS A 10 -14.09 -1.95 16.70
C CYS A 10 -12.76 -2.67 16.41
N ALA A 11 -12.73 -3.57 15.43
CA ALA A 11 -11.49 -4.24 15.02
C ALA A 11 -10.47 -3.25 14.43
N VAL A 12 -10.91 -2.34 13.55
CA VAL A 12 -10.06 -1.28 13.00
C VAL A 12 -9.51 -0.40 14.12
N VAL A 13 -10.38 0.09 15.03
CA VAL A 13 -9.95 0.91 16.16
C VAL A 13 -8.97 0.15 17.05
N ALA A 14 -9.25 -1.11 17.40
CA ALA A 14 -8.37 -1.91 18.24
C ALA A 14 -6.97 -2.11 17.62
N VAL A 15 -6.88 -2.23 16.30
CA VAL A 15 -5.59 -2.36 15.59
C VAL A 15 -4.83 -1.04 15.59
N PHE A 16 -5.48 0.10 15.31
CA PHE A 16 -4.78 1.38 15.12
C PHE A 16 -4.59 2.18 16.42
N LEU A 17 -5.46 2.01 17.42
CA LEU A 17 -5.43 2.78 18.66
C LEU A 17 -4.10 2.69 19.42
N PRO A 18 -3.44 1.51 19.54
CA PRO A 18 -2.13 1.43 20.20
C PRO A 18 -1.06 2.30 19.53
N PHE A 19 -1.09 2.43 18.20
CA PHE A 19 -0.13 3.25 17.45
C PHE A 19 -0.38 4.75 17.65
N VAL A 20 -1.60 5.16 17.97
CA VAL A 20 -1.96 6.56 18.23
C VAL A 20 -1.65 6.96 19.67
N LEU A 21 -1.88 6.04 20.62
CA LEU A 21 -1.75 6.33 22.05
C LEU A 21 -0.34 6.09 22.60
N SER A 22 0.50 5.30 21.91
CA SER A 22 1.81 4.89 22.42
C SER A 22 2.93 5.20 21.44
N GLU A 23 3.72 6.23 21.73
CA GLU A 23 4.95 6.56 20.99
C GLU A 23 5.93 5.38 20.93
N PRO A 24 6.22 4.63 22.03
CA PRO A 24 7.12 3.48 21.96
C PRO A 24 6.67 2.40 20.98
N VAL A 25 5.36 2.11 20.92
CA VAL A 25 4.81 1.13 19.96
C VAL A 25 4.96 1.64 18.53
N TYR A 26 4.68 2.92 18.30
CA TYR A 26 4.84 3.53 16.99
C TYR A 26 6.30 3.53 16.52
N GLU A 27 7.24 3.91 17.39
CA GLU A 27 8.68 3.88 17.10
C GLU A 27 9.19 2.45 16.85
N ALA A 28 8.77 1.47 17.67
CA ALA A 28 9.11 0.07 17.48
C ALA A 28 8.64 -0.44 16.10
N TYR A 29 7.41 -0.06 15.70
CA TYR A 29 6.90 -0.37 14.37
C TYR A 29 7.67 0.33 13.25
N LYS A 30 8.04 1.60 13.39
CA LYS A 30 8.85 2.31 12.38
C LYS A 30 10.21 1.63 12.20
N SER A 31 10.87 1.29 13.31
CA SER A 31 12.14 0.57 13.30
C SER A 31 12.01 -0.80 12.64
N PHE A 32 10.99 -1.58 13.01
CA PHE A 32 10.74 -2.89 12.41
C PHE A 32 10.42 -2.79 10.92
N ASN A 33 9.65 -1.77 10.50
CA ASN A 33 9.35 -1.52 9.10
C ASN A 33 10.59 -1.10 8.30
N ALA A 34 11.50 -0.34 8.89
CA ALA A 34 12.76 0.01 8.26
C ALA A 34 13.68 -1.21 8.08
N ALA A 35 13.74 -2.10 9.08
CA ALA A 35 14.57 -3.31 9.03
C ALA A 35 13.98 -4.43 8.15
N HIS A 36 12.65 -4.56 8.13
CA HIS A 36 11.95 -5.68 7.50
C HIS A 36 10.81 -5.21 6.58
N GLY A 37 11.07 -4.21 5.74
CA GLY A 37 10.06 -3.57 4.89
C GLY A 37 9.24 -4.54 4.02
N MET A 38 9.87 -5.59 3.50
CA MET A 38 9.18 -6.60 2.67
C MET A 38 8.19 -7.46 3.48
N ILE A 39 8.63 -7.99 4.62
CA ILE A 39 7.78 -8.80 5.51
C ILE A 39 6.62 -7.96 6.02
N VAL A 40 6.91 -6.73 6.44
CA VAL A 40 5.90 -5.81 6.95
C VAL A 40 4.90 -5.43 5.85
N SER A 41 5.37 -5.23 4.61
CA SER A 41 4.48 -4.97 3.47
C SER A 41 3.59 -6.17 3.17
N PHE A 42 4.14 -7.39 3.18
CA PHE A 42 3.33 -8.60 3.05
C PHE A 42 2.19 -8.61 4.07
N ILE A 43 2.50 -8.45 5.35
CA ILE A 43 1.51 -8.51 6.43
C ILE A 43 0.48 -7.38 6.29
N LYS A 44 0.93 -6.15 6.04
CA LYS A 44 0.04 -4.99 5.91
C LYS A 44 -0.94 -5.13 4.76
N PHE A 45 -0.46 -5.49 3.56
CA PHE A 45 -1.34 -5.62 2.40
C PHE A 45 -2.24 -6.85 2.52
N ALA A 46 -1.73 -7.97 3.04
CA ALA A 46 -2.56 -9.15 3.31
C ALA A 46 -3.76 -8.84 4.20
N VAL A 47 -3.57 -8.02 5.24
CA VAL A 47 -4.65 -7.64 6.17
C VAL A 47 -5.50 -6.50 5.62
N LEU A 48 -4.88 -5.37 5.25
CA LEU A 48 -5.59 -4.13 4.92
C LEU A 48 -6.29 -4.20 3.57
N SER A 49 -5.67 -4.78 2.54
CA SER A 49 -6.34 -4.90 1.24
C SER A 49 -7.50 -5.88 1.31
N THR A 50 -7.33 -7.01 1.99
CA THR A 50 -8.43 -7.96 2.21
C THR A 50 -9.56 -7.33 3.04
N ALA A 51 -9.25 -6.58 4.08
CA ALA A 51 -10.25 -5.83 4.85
C ALA A 51 -10.98 -4.79 3.98
N GLY A 52 -10.27 -4.12 3.08
CA GLY A 52 -10.84 -3.20 2.08
C GLY A 52 -11.79 -3.91 1.11
N GLU A 53 -11.44 -5.11 0.65
CA GLU A 53 -12.32 -5.92 -0.20
C GLU A 53 -13.56 -6.42 0.55
N MET A 54 -13.41 -6.83 1.81
CA MET A 54 -14.56 -7.19 2.66
C MET A 54 -15.50 -6.00 2.87
N LEU A 55 -14.94 -4.80 3.03
CA LEU A 55 -15.71 -3.56 3.10
C LEU A 55 -16.41 -3.26 1.77
N GLY A 56 -15.72 -3.45 0.63
CA GLY A 56 -16.29 -3.36 -0.70
C GLY A 56 -17.47 -4.32 -0.89
N ALA A 57 -17.31 -5.60 -0.48
CA ALA A 57 -18.38 -6.59 -0.50
C ALA A 57 -19.56 -6.18 0.38
N ARG A 58 -19.29 -5.56 1.54
CA ARG A 58 -20.33 -5.05 2.43
C ARG A 58 -21.14 -3.93 1.80
N ILE A 59 -20.50 -3.04 1.03
CA ILE A 59 -21.15 -1.93 0.33
C ILE A 59 -22.00 -2.47 -0.82
N THR A 60 -21.50 -3.42 -1.60
CA THR A 60 -22.18 -3.92 -2.82
C THR A 60 -23.25 -4.97 -2.52
N THR A 61 -22.98 -5.91 -1.62
CA THR A 61 -23.86 -7.08 -1.37
C THR A 61 -24.58 -7.04 -0.02
N GLY A 62 -24.22 -6.10 0.85
CA GLY A 62 -24.76 -6.03 2.20
C GLY A 62 -24.13 -7.00 3.21
N ARG A 63 -23.09 -7.77 2.81
CA ARG A 63 -22.39 -8.77 3.62
C ARG A 63 -20.87 -8.59 3.49
N TYR A 64 -20.12 -8.75 4.59
CA TYR A 64 -18.64 -8.67 4.57
C TYR A 64 -17.97 -9.89 3.93
N TYR A 65 -18.67 -11.02 3.88
CA TYR A 65 -18.17 -12.28 3.40
C TYR A 65 -19.33 -13.10 2.79
N TYR A 66 -19.03 -13.85 1.74
CA TYR A 66 -19.97 -14.76 1.08
C TYR A 66 -19.26 -16.04 0.63
N LYS A 67 -20.03 -17.08 0.29
CA LYS A 67 -19.49 -18.36 -0.18
C LYS A 67 -18.77 -18.14 -1.52
N GLY A 68 -17.49 -18.50 -1.61
CA GLY A 68 -16.64 -18.20 -2.78
C GLY A 68 -15.95 -16.84 -2.69
N PHE A 69 -15.85 -16.23 -1.51
CA PHE A 69 -15.05 -15.01 -1.36
C PHE A 69 -13.54 -15.28 -1.36
N GLY A 70 -13.08 -16.47 -0.94
CA GLY A 70 -11.65 -16.80 -0.97
C GLY A 70 -10.79 -15.97 0.01
N LEU A 71 -11.21 -15.84 1.28
CA LEU A 71 -10.54 -14.95 2.25
C LEU A 71 -9.04 -15.23 2.39
N ILE A 72 -8.66 -16.49 2.65
CA ILE A 72 -7.25 -16.87 2.90
C ILE A 72 -6.42 -16.71 1.63
N SER A 73 -6.94 -17.13 0.47
CA SER A 73 -6.24 -17.01 -0.81
C SER A 73 -6.02 -15.54 -1.17
N LYS A 74 -7.01 -14.68 -0.96
CA LYS A 74 -6.88 -13.22 -1.12
C LYS A 74 -5.84 -12.61 -0.19
N MET A 75 -5.80 -13.00 1.09
CA MET A 75 -4.77 -12.54 2.02
C MET A 75 -3.36 -12.86 1.53
N LEU A 76 -3.14 -14.10 1.07
CA LEU A 76 -1.83 -14.53 0.56
C LEU A 76 -1.44 -13.77 -0.72
N VAL A 77 -2.37 -13.66 -1.67
CA VAL A 77 -2.13 -12.93 -2.93
C VAL A 77 -1.87 -11.46 -2.65
N TRP A 78 -2.67 -10.79 -1.83
CA TRP A 78 -2.43 -9.42 -1.43
C TRP A 78 -1.11 -9.23 -0.69
N GLY A 79 -0.70 -10.19 0.13
CA GLY A 79 0.61 -10.14 0.76
C GLY A 79 1.75 -10.13 -0.27
N ILE A 80 1.71 -11.03 -1.25
CA ILE A 80 2.73 -11.09 -2.32
C ILE A 80 2.69 -9.82 -3.18
N LEU A 81 1.50 -9.38 -3.57
CA LEU A 81 1.31 -8.15 -4.33
C LEU A 81 1.81 -6.92 -3.56
N GLY A 82 1.58 -6.89 -2.24
CA GLY A 82 2.06 -5.83 -1.35
C GLY A 82 3.58 -5.71 -1.28
N MET A 83 4.28 -6.83 -1.34
CA MET A 83 5.74 -6.84 -1.50
C MET A 83 6.15 -6.20 -2.84
N GLY A 84 5.45 -6.52 -3.93
CA GLY A 84 5.65 -5.89 -5.24
C GLY A 84 5.41 -4.38 -5.23
N ILE A 85 4.37 -3.90 -4.52
CA ILE A 85 4.11 -2.47 -4.34
C ILE A 85 5.26 -1.79 -3.57
N ASN A 86 5.74 -2.40 -2.49
CA ASN A 86 6.85 -1.84 -1.71
C ASN A 86 8.12 -1.71 -2.55
N MET A 87 8.44 -2.75 -3.31
CA MET A 87 9.54 -2.75 -4.26
C MET A 87 9.37 -1.63 -5.31
N ALA A 88 8.19 -1.48 -5.90
CA ALA A 88 7.91 -0.42 -6.86
C ALA A 88 8.10 0.97 -6.24
N MET A 89 7.59 1.21 -5.02
CA MET A 89 7.78 2.47 -4.31
C MET A 89 9.27 2.82 -4.16
N ILE A 90 10.12 1.86 -3.79
CA ILE A 90 11.58 2.05 -3.68
C ILE A 90 12.20 2.36 -5.05
N ILE A 91 11.86 1.57 -6.08
CA ILE A 91 12.41 1.71 -7.42
C ILE A 91 12.04 3.05 -8.04
N PHE A 92 10.77 3.45 -8.00
CA PHE A 92 10.34 4.71 -8.64
C PHE A 92 10.75 5.94 -7.82
N SER A 93 10.74 5.88 -6.48
CA SER A 93 11.20 7.00 -5.65
C SER A 93 12.69 7.28 -5.77
N SER A 94 13.51 6.26 -6.07
CA SER A 94 14.95 6.42 -6.31
C SER A 94 15.28 6.62 -7.79
N GLY A 95 14.63 5.86 -8.66
CA GLY A 95 14.95 5.78 -10.09
C GLY A 95 14.42 6.95 -10.91
N THR A 96 13.24 7.48 -10.58
CA THR A 96 12.70 8.63 -11.31
C THR A 96 13.53 9.90 -11.10
N PRO A 97 13.95 10.28 -9.89
CA PRO A 97 14.87 11.42 -9.71
C PRO A 97 16.20 11.24 -10.44
N ALA A 98 16.80 10.06 -10.39
CA ALA A 98 18.04 9.76 -11.13
C ALA A 98 17.87 9.92 -12.65
N PHE A 99 16.72 9.50 -13.18
CA PHE A 99 16.39 9.71 -14.60
C PHE A 99 16.16 11.18 -14.94
N LEU A 100 15.53 11.96 -14.07
CA LEU A 100 15.34 13.40 -14.28
C LEU A 100 16.68 14.16 -14.28
N GLU A 101 17.62 13.78 -13.41
CA GLU A 101 18.99 14.31 -13.43
C GLU A 101 19.68 14.02 -14.75
N TYR A 102 19.56 12.79 -15.25
CA TYR A 102 20.04 12.42 -16.59
C TYR A 102 19.40 13.27 -17.71
N MET A 103 18.12 13.64 -17.56
CA MET A 103 17.42 14.54 -18.49
C MET A 103 17.80 16.03 -18.35
N GLY A 104 18.65 16.40 -17.38
CA GLY A 104 19.13 17.76 -17.18
C GLY A 104 18.51 18.52 -16.01
N LEU A 105 17.64 17.90 -15.20
CA LEU A 105 17.16 18.49 -13.95
C LEU A 105 18.17 18.23 -12.83
N THR A 106 19.21 19.05 -12.77
CA THR A 106 20.29 18.91 -11.79
C THR A 106 19.76 18.99 -10.34
N GLY A 107 20.16 18.04 -9.51
CA GLY A 107 19.76 17.98 -8.09
C GLY A 107 18.34 17.45 -7.85
N ALA A 108 17.71 16.73 -8.79
CA ALA A 108 16.37 16.17 -8.59
C ALA A 108 16.27 15.28 -7.34
N THR A 109 17.30 14.48 -7.07
CA THR A 109 17.38 13.61 -5.88
C THR A 109 17.43 14.44 -4.61
N GLU A 110 18.21 15.52 -4.62
CA GLU A 110 18.35 16.44 -3.49
C GLU A 110 17.06 17.22 -3.23
N PHE A 111 16.38 17.69 -4.28
CA PHE A 111 15.09 18.37 -4.14
C PHE A 111 14.04 17.47 -3.50
N LEU A 112 14.02 16.17 -3.82
CA LEU A 112 13.08 15.24 -3.22
C LEU A 112 13.35 15.02 -1.72
N ALA A 113 14.61 14.95 -1.31
CA ALA A 113 15.02 14.81 0.09
C ALA A 113 14.95 16.12 0.90
N GLY A 114 15.07 17.27 0.22
CA GLY A 114 15.17 18.59 0.81
C GLY A 114 13.84 19.18 1.32
N PRO A 115 13.84 20.45 1.77
CA PRO A 115 12.64 21.15 2.25
C PRO A 115 11.62 21.36 1.12
N MET A 116 10.41 21.78 1.49
CA MET A 116 9.34 22.03 0.51
C MET A 116 9.72 23.15 -0.47
N CYS A 117 9.77 22.82 -1.77
CA CYS A 117 10.01 23.77 -2.85
C CYS A 117 9.28 23.33 -4.13
N TRP A 118 9.25 24.19 -5.15
CA TRP A 118 8.55 23.89 -6.40
C TRP A 118 9.20 22.74 -7.18
N GLN A 119 10.52 22.64 -7.10
CA GLN A 119 11.29 21.55 -7.70
C GLN A 119 10.96 20.21 -7.03
N LYS A 120 10.80 20.19 -5.71
CA LYS A 120 10.36 18.99 -4.98
C LYS A 120 8.98 18.52 -5.45
N VAL A 121 8.04 19.45 -5.61
CA VAL A 121 6.70 19.14 -6.13
C VAL A 121 6.78 18.56 -7.54
N LEU A 122 7.60 19.16 -8.42
CA LEU A 122 7.81 18.66 -9.78
C LEU A 122 8.40 17.25 -9.78
N VAL A 123 9.46 16.99 -9.00
CA VAL A 123 10.08 15.67 -8.92
C VAL A 123 9.11 14.63 -8.36
N ALA A 124 8.38 14.95 -7.29
CA ALA A 124 7.35 14.06 -6.73
C ALA A 124 6.21 13.79 -7.73
N PHE A 125 5.80 14.81 -8.50
CA PHE A 125 4.83 14.65 -9.58
C PHE A 125 5.35 13.68 -10.64
N CYS A 126 6.59 13.83 -11.09
CA CYS A 126 7.20 12.91 -12.05
C CYS A 126 7.30 11.48 -11.52
N VAL A 127 7.68 11.28 -10.24
CA VAL A 127 7.69 9.95 -9.60
C VAL A 127 6.29 9.33 -9.64
N SER A 128 5.26 10.11 -9.29
CA SER A 128 3.87 9.66 -9.32
C SER A 128 3.44 9.29 -10.75
N VAL A 129 3.72 10.14 -11.75
CA VAL A 129 3.38 9.87 -13.14
C VAL A 129 4.08 8.60 -13.64
N ALA A 130 5.38 8.45 -13.39
CA ALA A 130 6.15 7.28 -13.82
C ALA A 130 5.59 5.98 -13.21
N MET A 131 5.38 5.98 -11.89
CA MET A 131 4.87 4.80 -11.19
C MET A 131 3.44 4.44 -11.63
N ASN A 132 2.55 5.43 -11.73
CA ASN A 132 1.16 5.18 -12.11
C ASN A 132 0.96 4.87 -13.59
N SER A 133 1.90 5.24 -14.46
CA SER A 133 1.82 4.94 -15.90
C SER A 133 2.47 3.60 -16.25
N ILE A 134 3.51 3.19 -15.52
CA ILE A 134 4.30 1.99 -15.85
C ILE A 134 3.90 0.82 -14.93
N PHE A 135 3.92 1.02 -13.62
CA PHE A 135 3.70 -0.07 -12.67
C PHE A 135 2.22 -0.34 -12.44
N ALA A 136 1.40 0.70 -12.20
CA ALA A 136 0.01 0.50 -11.80
C ALA A 136 -0.84 -0.30 -12.81
N PRO A 137 -0.76 -0.09 -14.15
CA PRO A 137 -1.56 -0.87 -15.09
C PRO A 137 -1.18 -2.35 -15.12
N VAL A 138 0.13 -2.64 -15.09
CA VAL A 138 0.65 -4.02 -15.04
C VAL A 138 0.24 -4.68 -13.73
N PHE A 139 0.39 -3.97 -12.61
CA PHE A 139 0.01 -4.45 -11.29
C PHE A 139 -1.48 -4.75 -11.20
N MET A 140 -2.35 -3.84 -11.64
CA MET A 140 -3.80 -4.03 -11.59
C MET A 140 -4.26 -5.17 -12.49
N THR A 141 -3.60 -5.36 -13.64
CA THR A 141 -3.87 -6.51 -14.53
C THR A 141 -3.48 -7.82 -13.85
N LEU A 142 -2.28 -7.91 -13.26
CA LEU A 142 -1.84 -9.09 -12.53
C LEU A 142 -2.77 -9.39 -11.35
N HIS A 143 -3.09 -8.39 -10.54
CA HIS A 143 -4.05 -8.49 -9.46
C HIS A 143 -5.38 -9.05 -9.96
N LYS A 144 -5.92 -8.50 -11.07
CA LYS A 144 -7.21 -8.96 -11.59
C LYS A 144 -7.17 -10.41 -12.09
N ILE A 145 -6.08 -10.81 -12.73
CA ILE A 145 -5.87 -12.20 -13.14
C ILE A 145 -5.86 -13.11 -11.90
N CYS A 146 -5.06 -12.79 -10.88
CA CYS A 146 -5.02 -13.60 -9.66
C CYS A 146 -6.39 -13.69 -8.99
N ASP A 147 -7.10 -12.56 -8.87
CA ASP A 147 -8.42 -12.47 -8.25
C ASP A 147 -9.46 -13.40 -8.90
N ILE A 148 -9.45 -13.53 -10.23
CA ILE A 148 -10.37 -14.42 -10.97
C ILE A 148 -10.12 -15.90 -10.68
N HIS A 149 -8.88 -16.30 -10.35
CA HIS A 149 -8.50 -17.71 -10.22
C HIS A 149 -8.51 -18.24 -8.78
N ILE A 150 -8.68 -17.36 -7.77
CA ILE A 150 -8.57 -17.72 -6.35
C ILE A 150 -9.90 -17.69 -5.57
N ALA A 151 -11.00 -17.32 -6.23
CA ALA A 151 -12.32 -17.14 -5.65
C ALA A 151 -13.28 -18.28 -6.01
#